data_AF-A0A1D2A648-F1
#
_entry.id   AF-A0A1D2A648-F1
#
_cell.length_a   1.000
_cell.length_b   1.000
_cell.length_c   1.000
_cell.angle_alpha   90.00
_cell.angle_beta   90.00
_cell.angle_gamma   90.00
#
_symmetry.space_group_name_H-M   'P 1'
#
loop_
_entity.id
_entity.type
_entity.pdbx_description
1 polymer ?
#
loop_
_entity_poly.entity_id
_entity_poly.type
_entity_poly.pdbx_seq_one_letter_code
_entity_poly.pdbx_strand_id
1 'polypeptide(L)'
;MVVSPYTTVTLNNRWGMDASGMLPNIYCNHVPLEQLRRHPRFNSLPPPEDLVLGDSAEYRLVRQDHETWDKLHAGMLTTGVLASGLGFYESESVKRLRLPPSRASRDRLAAAMERLRQKPYLPPDHGASDAAMLNSAVVQRWQSRCREPDDDVNQVIGRSQVTAGTARNTARRLASLGLKGVGCAYGKVQEASTLVELMSCFPNCTVQEAGLHMANPAHNGAAALPPMGASPDGLLFRPVPDASERPESLTLSGEEVGQDGSPESSSGVWEVVEIKNVCPFGQSGSGLFTLKDMDPVWEVRAEWVPQLQFHMLCSGLSSALLVSRSATRGLRVFRMPADEAYAGLMKHYIARLWAAVRAGRRSLPANPWVREAKYQDLLRRTLMLARSARVVAEHPGAQPLRGCTHLTRWFLDDGREGAAPS
;
A
#
# COMPACT_ATOMS: atom_id res chain seq x y z
N MET A 1 26.96 20.07 -19.28
CA MET A 1 25.80 20.96 -19.14
C MET A 1 24.77 20.25 -18.26
N VAL A 2 24.56 20.76 -17.05
CA VAL A 2 23.64 20.17 -16.06
C VAL A 2 22.25 20.70 -16.37
N VAL A 3 21.37 19.83 -16.86
CA VAL A 3 19.95 20.16 -17.08
C VAL A 3 19.22 20.05 -15.73
N SER A 4 18.55 21.12 -15.33
CA SER A 4 17.74 21.21 -14.12
C SER A 4 16.58 20.18 -14.12
N PRO A 5 16.32 19.44 -13.02
CA PRO A 5 15.40 18.30 -13.01
C PRO A 5 13.92 18.65 -12.73
N TYR A 6 13.52 19.92 -12.83
CA TYR A 6 12.14 20.35 -12.57
C TYR A 6 11.45 20.86 -13.84
N THR A 7 11.30 20.01 -14.85
CA THR A 7 10.39 20.35 -15.96
C THR A 7 8.96 20.10 -15.50
N THR A 8 8.35 21.12 -14.89
CA THR A 8 6.90 21.17 -14.73
C THR A 8 6.35 21.34 -16.14
N VAL A 9 5.93 20.24 -16.78
CA VAL A 9 5.12 20.34 -17.99
C VAL A 9 3.77 20.88 -17.54
N THR A 10 3.56 22.18 -17.73
CA THR A 10 2.23 22.77 -17.74
C THR A 10 1.49 22.07 -18.86
N LEU A 11 0.51 21.22 -18.52
CA LEU A 11 -0.34 20.51 -19.47
C LEU A 11 -1.22 21.53 -20.21
N ASN A 12 -0.65 22.25 -21.17
CA ASN A 12 -1.44 23.03 -22.11
C ASN A 12 -2.02 22.07 -23.16
N ASN A 13 -3.34 21.93 -23.11
CA ASN A 13 -4.25 21.67 -24.23
C ASN A 13 -4.27 20.30 -24.93
N ARG A 14 -3.70 19.21 -24.39
CA ARG A 14 -3.99 17.88 -24.95
C ARG A 14 -5.34 17.28 -24.55
N TRP A 15 -6.02 17.83 -23.54
CA TRP A 15 -7.16 17.14 -22.91
C TRP A 15 -8.33 18.03 -22.44
N GLY A 16 -8.37 19.32 -22.79
CA GLY A 16 -9.48 20.22 -22.39
C GLY A 16 -9.71 20.28 -20.88
N MET A 17 -8.64 20.20 -20.08
CA MET A 17 -8.69 20.07 -18.62
C MET A 17 -8.75 21.46 -17.96
N ASP A 18 -9.69 21.66 -17.03
CA ASP A 18 -9.60 22.77 -16.08
C ASP A 18 -8.31 22.62 -15.29
N ALA A 19 -7.43 23.62 -15.36
CA ALA A 19 -6.13 23.59 -14.68
C ALA A 19 -6.25 23.86 -13.17
N SER A 20 -7.41 24.32 -12.71
CA SER A 20 -7.70 24.66 -11.32
C SER A 20 -9.19 24.57 -10.98
N GLY A 21 -9.50 24.46 -9.69
CA GLY A 21 -10.87 24.43 -9.20
C GLY A 21 -10.95 24.29 -7.68
N MET A 22 -12.14 24.50 -7.12
CA MET A 22 -12.37 24.43 -5.67
C MET A 22 -12.59 23.00 -5.18
N LEU A 23 -13.09 22.12 -6.05
CA LEU A 23 -13.50 20.76 -5.71
C LEU A 23 -12.65 19.74 -6.48
N PRO A 24 -11.51 19.29 -5.92
CA PRO A 24 -10.66 18.30 -6.57
C PRO A 24 -11.38 16.94 -6.66
N ASN A 25 -11.50 16.42 -7.88
CA ASN A 25 -12.14 15.14 -8.15
C ASN A 25 -11.13 13.98 -8.00
N ILE A 26 -11.10 13.36 -6.83
CA ILE A 26 -10.21 12.20 -6.59
C ILE A 26 -10.60 10.94 -7.38
N TYR A 27 -11.82 10.89 -7.90
CA TYR A 27 -12.36 9.78 -8.69
C TYR A 27 -12.04 9.91 -10.19
N CYS A 28 -11.32 10.95 -10.60
CA CYS A 28 -10.90 11.11 -11.99
C CYS A 28 -10.12 9.87 -12.47
N ASN A 29 -10.61 9.23 -13.55
CA ASN A 29 -10.03 8.02 -14.16
C ASN A 29 -9.79 6.84 -13.20
N HIS A 30 -10.53 6.75 -12.09
CA HIS A 30 -10.37 5.65 -11.15
C HIS A 30 -11.10 4.37 -11.63
N VAL A 31 -10.55 3.22 -11.29
CA VAL A 31 -11.22 1.92 -11.34
C VAL A 31 -11.86 1.66 -9.97
N PRO A 32 -13.19 1.47 -9.86
CA PRO A 32 -13.81 1.03 -8.62
C PRO A 32 -13.23 -0.30 -8.11
N LEU A 33 -13.05 -0.46 -6.81
CA LEU A 33 -12.48 -1.68 -6.21
C LEU A 33 -13.32 -2.93 -6.55
N GLU A 34 -14.65 -2.84 -6.52
CA GLU A 34 -15.54 -3.94 -6.92
C GLU A 34 -15.37 -4.36 -8.38
N GLN A 35 -14.96 -3.43 -9.26
CA GLN A 35 -14.64 -3.76 -10.65
C GLN A 35 -13.31 -4.51 -10.74
N LEU A 36 -12.29 -4.10 -9.97
CA LEU A 36 -11.04 -4.85 -9.86
C LEU A 36 -11.27 -6.27 -9.33
N ARG A 37 -12.16 -6.45 -8.34
CA ARG A 37 -12.48 -7.76 -7.76
C ARG A 37 -13.06 -8.79 -8.76
N ARG A 38 -13.53 -8.32 -9.92
CA ARG A 38 -14.02 -9.13 -11.05
C ARG A 38 -12.99 -9.31 -12.18
N HIS A 39 -11.82 -8.68 -12.07
CA HIS A 39 -10.80 -8.79 -13.10
C HIS A 39 -10.23 -10.23 -13.14
N PRO A 40 -10.09 -10.88 -14.31
CA PRO A 40 -9.76 -12.31 -14.41
C PRO A 40 -8.38 -12.68 -13.84
N ARG A 41 -7.45 -11.72 -13.75
CA ARG A 41 -6.12 -11.90 -13.15
C ARG A 41 -6.02 -11.38 -11.71
N PHE A 42 -7.14 -10.98 -11.11
CA PHE A 42 -7.21 -10.52 -9.73
C PHE A 42 -8.00 -11.51 -8.87
N ASN A 43 -7.32 -12.16 -7.94
CA ASN A 43 -7.91 -13.07 -6.98
C ASN A 43 -8.42 -12.27 -5.78
N SER A 44 -9.70 -11.91 -5.80
CA SER A 44 -10.33 -11.18 -4.70
C SER A 44 -10.56 -12.05 -3.47
N LEU A 45 -10.52 -11.44 -2.30
CA LEU A 45 -10.90 -12.09 -1.04
C LEU A 45 -12.43 -12.14 -0.93
N PRO A 46 -13.01 -13.14 -0.26
CA PRO A 46 -14.44 -13.16 0.04
C PRO A 46 -14.85 -12.03 1.01
N PRO A 47 -16.15 -11.72 1.14
CA PRO A 47 -16.67 -10.89 2.22
C PRO A 47 -16.26 -11.47 3.59
N PRO A 48 -15.75 -10.66 4.55
CA PRO A 48 -15.29 -11.14 5.87
C PRO A 48 -16.33 -11.86 6.74
N GLU A 49 -17.60 -11.75 6.39
CA GLU A 49 -18.78 -12.32 7.04
C GLU A 49 -18.89 -13.82 6.74
N ASP A 50 -18.30 -14.25 5.63
CA ASP A 50 -18.21 -15.64 5.21
C ASP A 50 -16.99 -16.35 5.82
N LEU A 51 -16.13 -15.63 6.57
CA LEU A 51 -14.89 -16.14 7.13
C LEU A 51 -15.01 -16.54 8.60
N VAL A 52 -14.25 -17.55 8.98
CA VAL A 52 -14.05 -17.99 10.36
C VAL A 52 -12.69 -17.47 10.85
N LEU A 53 -12.71 -16.49 11.77
CA LEU A 53 -11.50 -15.88 12.32
C LEU A 53 -11.02 -16.57 13.60
N GLY A 54 -10.83 -17.88 13.54
CA GLY A 54 -10.41 -18.72 14.68
C GLY A 54 -8.92 -18.61 15.04
N ASP A 55 -8.07 -18.23 14.07
CA ASP A 55 -6.64 -17.98 14.28
C ASP A 55 -6.19 -16.70 13.59
N SER A 56 -5.12 -16.11 14.11
CA SER A 56 -4.48 -14.91 13.59
C SER A 56 -3.89 -15.07 12.18
N ALA A 57 -3.60 -16.30 11.73
CA ALA A 57 -3.22 -16.56 10.34
C ALA A 57 -4.33 -16.20 9.34
N GLU A 58 -5.61 -16.27 9.76
CA GLU A 58 -6.77 -16.00 8.90
C GLU A 58 -7.02 -14.50 8.69
N TYR A 59 -6.36 -13.63 9.47
CA TYR A 59 -6.48 -12.18 9.32
C TYR A 59 -6.02 -11.69 7.94
N ARG A 60 -5.19 -12.47 7.24
CA ARG A 60 -4.77 -12.23 5.86
C ARG A 60 -5.91 -12.30 4.84
N LEU A 61 -7.06 -12.87 5.23
CA LEU A 61 -8.24 -13.01 4.37
C LEU A 61 -9.29 -11.91 4.62
N VAL A 62 -9.11 -11.07 5.65
CA VAL A 62 -10.02 -9.97 5.95
C VAL A 62 -9.70 -8.78 5.03
N ARG A 63 -10.65 -8.39 4.18
CA ARG A 63 -10.53 -7.26 3.26
C ARG A 63 -10.22 -5.95 3.99
N GLN A 64 -9.33 -5.13 3.41
CA GLN A 64 -8.87 -3.89 4.04
C GLN A 64 -9.93 -2.78 4.09
N ASP A 65 -10.97 -2.86 3.26
CA ASP A 65 -12.10 -1.92 3.24
C ASP A 65 -13.20 -2.30 4.24
N HIS A 66 -13.01 -3.33 5.07
CA HIS A 66 -13.98 -3.80 6.06
C HIS A 66 -13.65 -3.35 7.49
N GLU A 67 -14.67 -3.09 8.32
CA GLU A 67 -14.47 -2.61 9.70
C GLU A 67 -13.72 -3.60 10.61
N THR A 68 -13.82 -4.90 10.34
CA THR A 68 -13.06 -5.93 11.07
C THR A 68 -11.56 -5.73 10.89
N TRP A 69 -11.10 -5.32 9.71
CA TRP A 69 -9.69 -5.04 9.46
C TRP A 69 -9.18 -3.90 10.35
N ASP A 70 -9.95 -2.81 10.47
CA ASP A 70 -9.61 -1.69 11.37
C ASP A 70 -9.50 -2.14 12.84
N LYS A 71 -10.42 -3.00 13.29
CA LYS A 71 -10.44 -3.56 14.65
C LYS A 71 -9.20 -4.42 14.92
N LEU A 72 -8.81 -5.28 13.97
CA LEU A 72 -7.65 -6.18 14.09
C LEU A 72 -6.32 -5.46 14.34
N HIS A 73 -6.22 -4.18 13.98
CA HIS A 73 -5.00 -3.42 14.20
C HIS A 73 -4.83 -2.93 15.66
N ALA A 74 -5.87 -3.00 16.50
CA ALA A 74 -5.80 -2.59 17.90
C ALA A 74 -4.74 -3.37 18.66
N GLY A 75 -3.89 -2.69 19.44
CA GLY A 75 -2.83 -3.32 20.23
C GLY A 75 -1.66 -3.90 19.41
N MET A 76 -1.60 -3.63 18.11
CA MET A 76 -0.63 -4.22 17.19
C MET A 76 0.35 -3.17 16.62
N LEU A 77 1.60 -3.58 16.40
CA LEU A 77 2.52 -2.81 15.57
C LEU A 77 2.24 -3.13 14.09
N THR A 78 1.74 -2.16 13.35
CA THR A 78 1.47 -2.30 11.91
C THR A 78 2.32 -1.38 11.06
N THR A 79 2.33 -1.61 9.75
CA THR A 79 3.08 -0.80 8.76
C THR A 79 2.85 0.70 8.92
N GLY A 80 1.61 1.12 9.20
CA GLY A 80 1.23 2.53 9.38
C GLY A 80 1.87 3.23 10.58
N VAL A 81 2.29 2.48 11.60
CA VAL A 81 2.94 3.04 12.82
C VAL A 81 4.38 2.57 12.99
N LEU A 82 4.87 1.63 12.16
CA LEU A 82 6.20 1.04 12.27
C LEU A 82 7.32 2.08 12.24
N ALA A 83 7.38 2.93 11.20
CA ALA A 83 8.45 3.93 11.07
C ALA A 83 8.47 4.90 12.27
N SER A 84 7.29 5.22 12.80
CA SER A 84 7.12 6.00 14.01
C SER A 84 7.66 5.27 15.24
N GLY A 85 7.31 3.99 15.41
CA GLY A 85 7.82 3.13 16.47
C GLY A 85 9.32 2.86 16.38
N LEU A 86 9.90 2.87 15.18
CA LEU A 86 11.34 2.82 14.94
C LEU A 86 12.04 4.17 15.14
N GLY A 87 11.32 5.26 15.42
CA GLY A 87 11.91 6.56 15.75
C GLY A 87 12.47 7.29 14.52
N PHE A 88 12.04 6.92 13.32
CA PHE A 88 12.53 7.52 12.07
C PHE A 88 12.12 8.98 11.91
N TYR A 89 11.06 9.40 12.60
CA TYR A 89 10.55 10.76 12.60
C TYR A 89 11.10 11.63 13.75
N GLU A 90 12.03 11.11 14.56
CA GLU A 90 12.80 11.94 15.48
C GLU A 90 13.73 12.87 14.70
N SER A 91 13.98 14.08 15.21
CA SER A 91 14.66 15.15 14.45
C SER A 91 16.05 14.75 13.93
N GLU A 92 16.81 13.99 14.73
CA GLU A 92 18.14 13.53 14.35
C GLU A 92 18.11 12.31 13.40
N SER A 93 17.05 11.49 13.46
CA SER A 93 16.80 10.42 12.49
C SER A 93 16.41 11.01 11.14
N VAL A 94 15.52 12.01 11.11
CA VAL A 94 15.07 12.72 9.90
C VAL A 94 16.26 13.30 9.14
N LYS A 95 17.19 13.97 9.84
CA LYS A 95 18.43 14.48 9.24
C LYS A 95 19.27 13.36 8.62
N ARG A 96 19.51 12.27 9.37
CA ARG A 96 20.33 11.14 8.92
C ARG A 96 19.72 10.41 7.73
N LEU A 97 18.40 10.25 7.70
CA LEU A 97 17.64 9.64 6.60
C LEU A 97 17.39 10.59 5.43
N ARG A 98 17.85 11.85 5.51
CA ARG A 98 17.66 12.89 4.49
C ARG A 98 16.18 13.16 4.18
N LEU A 99 15.32 13.03 5.19
CA LEU A 99 13.91 13.33 5.06
C LEU A 99 13.68 14.85 5.22
N PRO A 100 12.61 15.41 4.62
CA PRO A 100 12.27 16.82 4.82
C PRO A 100 12.10 17.15 6.31
N PRO A 101 12.58 18.31 6.80
CA PRO A 101 12.44 18.69 8.22
C PRO A 101 11.00 18.68 8.74
N SER A 102 10.01 18.95 7.86
CA SER A 102 8.58 18.88 8.16
C SER A 102 8.08 17.47 8.53
N ARG A 103 8.89 16.43 8.31
CA ARG A 103 8.60 15.07 8.75
C ARG A 103 8.97 14.82 10.21
N ALA A 104 9.78 15.70 10.83
CA ALA A 104 10.17 15.54 12.23
C ALA A 104 8.98 15.73 13.16
N SER A 105 8.71 14.75 14.02
CA SER A 105 7.64 14.78 15.00
C SER A 105 7.91 13.77 16.12
N ARG A 106 7.97 14.27 17.35
CA ARG A 106 8.11 13.44 18.56
C ARG A 106 6.83 12.69 18.91
N ASP A 107 5.69 13.28 18.56
CA ASP A 107 4.36 12.74 18.87
C ASP A 107 4.10 11.41 18.16
N ARG A 108 4.76 11.17 17.02
CA ARG A 108 4.62 9.92 16.27
C ARG A 108 5.10 8.70 17.05
N LEU A 109 6.25 8.80 17.71
CA LEU A 109 6.77 7.70 18.52
C LEU A 109 5.85 7.45 19.73
N ALA A 110 5.38 8.51 20.39
CA ALA A 110 4.42 8.40 21.49
C ALA A 110 3.09 7.77 21.02
N ALA A 111 2.57 8.15 19.86
CA ALA A 111 1.37 7.56 19.27
C ALA A 111 1.55 6.07 18.94
N ALA A 112 2.73 5.66 18.45
CA ALA A 112 3.04 4.25 18.24
C ALA A 112 3.07 3.46 19.57
N MET A 113 3.63 4.03 20.64
CA MET A 113 3.58 3.43 21.97
C MET A 113 2.14 3.32 22.49
N GLU A 114 1.32 4.33 22.25
CA GLU A 114 -0.08 4.33 22.68
C GLU A 114 -0.91 3.28 21.94
N ARG A 115 -0.70 3.13 20.62
CA ARG A 115 -1.31 2.06 19.84
C ARG A 115 -1.02 0.68 20.43
N LEU A 116 0.22 0.44 20.86
CA LEU A 116 0.64 -0.82 21.48
C LEU A 116 0.07 -1.06 22.89
N ARG A 117 -0.48 -0.04 23.56
CA ARG A 117 -1.17 -0.20 24.85
C ARG A 117 -2.64 -0.54 24.69
N GLN A 118 -3.21 -0.34 23.52
CA GLN A 118 -4.61 -0.64 23.28
C GLN A 118 -4.84 -2.14 23.46
N LYS A 119 -6.00 -2.50 24.01
CA LYS A 119 -6.41 -3.90 24.12
C LYS A 119 -6.55 -4.48 22.70
N PRO A 120 -5.88 -5.61 22.39
CA PRO A 120 -6.07 -6.27 21.10
C PRO A 120 -7.52 -6.64 20.89
N TYR A 121 -8.00 -6.48 19.67
CA TYR A 121 -9.27 -7.04 19.27
C TYR A 121 -9.12 -8.56 19.16
N LEU A 122 -10.02 -9.28 19.82
CA LEU A 122 -10.16 -10.72 19.70
C LEU A 122 -11.47 -10.97 18.95
N PRO A 123 -11.44 -11.53 17.73
CA PRO A 123 -12.64 -11.94 17.04
C PRO A 123 -13.47 -12.91 17.90
N PRO A 124 -14.79 -13.01 17.66
CA PRO A 124 -15.61 -14.02 18.32
C PRO A 124 -15.03 -15.41 18.09
N ASP A 125 -14.92 -16.19 19.17
CA ASP A 125 -14.48 -17.58 19.08
C ASP A 125 -15.60 -18.42 18.44
N HIS A 126 -15.35 -18.86 17.21
CA HIS A 126 -16.25 -19.73 16.47
C HIS A 126 -15.90 -21.23 16.65
N GLY A 127 -14.95 -21.57 17.53
CA GLY A 127 -14.68 -22.95 17.95
C GLY A 127 -14.08 -23.85 16.87
N ALA A 128 -13.26 -23.33 15.97
CA ALA A 128 -12.76 -24.11 14.82
C ALA A 128 -11.29 -24.47 14.96
N SER A 129 -11.00 -25.75 15.22
CA SER A 129 -9.71 -26.38 14.90
C SER A 129 -9.39 -26.35 13.40
N ASP A 130 -10.39 -26.03 12.57
CA ASP A 130 -10.38 -26.21 11.12
C ASP A 130 -10.61 -24.89 10.35
N ALA A 131 -10.43 -23.73 10.99
CA ALA A 131 -10.69 -22.42 10.38
C ALA A 131 -10.00 -22.24 9.01
N ALA A 132 -8.74 -22.70 8.90
CA ALA A 132 -7.98 -22.66 7.66
C ALA A 132 -8.63 -23.49 6.52
N MET A 133 -9.14 -24.69 6.83
CA MET A 133 -9.80 -25.55 5.85
C MET A 133 -11.14 -24.93 5.39
N LEU A 134 -11.94 -24.44 6.33
CA LEU A 134 -13.22 -23.78 6.04
C LEU A 134 -13.01 -22.54 5.17
N ASN A 135 -12.09 -21.66 5.56
CA ASN A 135 -11.80 -20.44 4.82
C ASN A 135 -11.21 -20.74 3.44
N SER A 136 -10.39 -21.78 3.29
CA SER A 136 -9.88 -22.21 1.98
C SER A 136 -11.02 -22.60 1.04
N ALA A 137 -12.02 -23.35 1.52
CA ALA A 137 -13.20 -23.70 0.73
C ALA A 137 -14.03 -22.46 0.36
N VAL A 138 -14.21 -21.52 1.29
CA VAL A 138 -14.92 -20.25 1.04
C VAL A 138 -14.20 -19.42 -0.03
N VAL A 139 -12.87 -19.27 0.08
CA VAL A 139 -12.04 -18.54 -0.89
C VAL A 139 -12.13 -19.18 -2.27
N GLN A 140 -11.98 -20.51 -2.38
CA GLN A 140 -12.08 -21.22 -3.66
C GLN A 140 -13.46 -21.05 -4.31
N ARG A 141 -14.53 -21.17 -3.52
CA ARG A 141 -15.90 -20.94 -4.00
C ARG A 141 -16.11 -19.51 -4.47
N TRP A 142 -15.62 -18.53 -3.70
CA TRP A 142 -15.70 -17.12 -4.05
C TRP A 142 -14.97 -16.80 -5.35
N GLN A 143 -13.72 -17.24 -5.48
CA GLN A 143 -12.92 -17.01 -6.67
C GLN A 143 -13.51 -17.68 -7.91
N SER A 144 -14.10 -18.87 -7.77
CA SER A 144 -14.80 -19.54 -8.88
C SER A 144 -15.98 -18.71 -9.36
N ARG A 145 -16.78 -18.17 -8.44
CA ARG A 145 -17.92 -17.28 -8.74
C ARG A 145 -17.47 -15.97 -9.41
N CYS A 146 -16.35 -15.39 -8.99
CA CYS A 146 -15.81 -14.17 -9.61
C CYS A 146 -15.25 -14.39 -11.02
N ARG A 147 -14.96 -15.64 -11.41
CA ARG A 147 -14.42 -16.01 -12.72
C ARG A 147 -15.48 -16.48 -13.71
N GLU A 148 -16.73 -16.66 -13.28
CA GLU A 148 -17.82 -16.96 -14.20
C GLU A 148 -17.94 -15.81 -15.21
N PRO A 149 -17.97 -16.11 -16.53
CA PRO A 149 -18.08 -15.09 -17.56
C PRO A 149 -19.45 -14.41 -17.42
N ASP A 150 -19.46 -13.19 -16.91
CA ASP A 150 -20.52 -12.24 -17.23
C ASP A 150 -20.37 -11.94 -18.73
N ASP A 151 -21.43 -12.14 -19.52
CA ASP A 151 -21.46 -11.97 -20.99
C ASP A 151 -21.01 -10.57 -21.47
N ASP A 152 -20.73 -9.63 -20.56
CA ASP A 152 -20.22 -8.31 -20.92
C ASP A 152 -19.37 -7.67 -19.82
N VAL A 153 -18.19 -8.24 -19.56
CA VAL A 153 -17.15 -7.62 -18.70
C VAL A 153 -16.89 -6.16 -19.15
N ASN A 154 -17.03 -5.83 -20.44
CA ASN A 154 -16.86 -4.47 -20.96
C ASN A 154 -18.04 -3.52 -20.66
N GLN A 155 -19.29 -4.00 -20.54
CA GLN A 155 -20.42 -3.17 -20.07
C GLN A 155 -20.45 -2.97 -18.56
N VAL A 156 -19.99 -3.95 -17.77
CA VAL A 156 -19.97 -3.86 -16.30
C VAL A 156 -18.87 -2.90 -15.80
N ILE A 157 -17.78 -2.77 -16.57
CA ILE A 157 -16.70 -1.78 -16.39
C ILE A 157 -17.22 -0.31 -16.39
N GLY A 158 -18.42 -0.06 -16.92
CA GLY A 158 -18.98 1.29 -17.05
C GLY A 158 -19.79 1.83 -15.86
N ARG A 159 -20.22 1.00 -14.90
CA ARG A 159 -21.13 1.45 -13.81
C ARG A 159 -20.36 1.83 -12.55
N SER A 160 -19.84 3.06 -12.54
CA SER A 160 -19.38 3.70 -11.29
C SER A 160 -20.50 3.66 -10.25
N GLN A 161 -20.27 3.02 -9.08
CA GLN A 161 -21.17 3.16 -7.93
C GLN A 161 -21.15 4.57 -7.34
N VAL A 162 -20.12 5.37 -7.66
CA VAL A 162 -20.00 6.76 -7.20
C VAL A 162 -20.84 7.65 -8.11
N THR A 163 -21.94 8.16 -7.56
CA THR A 163 -22.78 9.18 -8.24
C THR A 163 -22.06 10.53 -8.29
N ALA A 164 -22.42 11.40 -9.23
CA ALA A 164 -21.90 12.77 -9.29
C ALA A 164 -22.21 13.58 -8.01
N GLY A 165 -23.31 13.28 -7.32
CA GLY A 165 -23.63 13.88 -6.02
C GLY A 165 -22.67 13.43 -4.92
N THR A 166 -22.42 12.12 -4.82
CA THR A 166 -21.44 11.55 -3.87
C THR A 166 -20.05 12.10 -4.11
N ALA A 167 -19.60 12.14 -5.37
CA ALA A 167 -18.28 12.67 -5.73
C ALA A 167 -18.12 14.15 -5.29
N ARG A 168 -19.14 14.99 -5.53
CA ARG A 168 -19.14 16.40 -5.10
C ARG A 168 -19.09 16.55 -3.58
N ASN A 169 -19.89 15.78 -2.85
CA ASN A 169 -19.90 15.86 -1.38
C ASN A 169 -18.56 15.42 -0.78
N THR A 170 -17.96 14.36 -1.31
CA THR A 170 -16.61 13.93 -0.95
C THR A 170 -15.58 15.00 -1.26
N ALA A 171 -15.61 15.58 -2.48
CA ALA A 171 -14.67 16.63 -2.87
C ALA A 171 -14.77 17.87 -1.96
N ARG A 172 -15.99 18.32 -1.60
CA ARG A 172 -16.20 19.42 -0.64
C ARG A 172 -15.61 19.12 0.73
N ARG A 173 -15.88 17.92 1.25
CA ARG A 173 -15.34 17.49 2.55
C ARG A 173 -13.81 17.42 2.53
N LEU A 174 -13.21 16.91 1.46
CA LEU A 174 -11.76 16.79 1.37
C LEU A 174 -11.09 18.15 1.14
N ALA A 175 -11.70 19.04 0.37
CA ALA A 175 -11.22 20.40 0.16
C ALA A 175 -11.09 21.15 1.50
N SER A 176 -12.03 20.97 2.44
CA SER A 176 -11.95 21.59 3.78
C SER A 176 -10.84 21.02 4.66
N LEU A 177 -10.33 19.81 4.37
CA LEU A 177 -9.17 19.21 5.02
C LEU A 177 -7.84 19.62 4.37
N GLY A 178 -7.89 20.40 3.28
CA GLY A 178 -6.73 20.89 2.54
C GLY A 178 -5.99 19.81 1.76
N LEU A 179 -4.87 20.19 1.14
CA LEU A 179 -4.08 19.35 0.24
C LEU A 179 -3.67 17.99 0.83
N LYS A 180 -3.34 17.95 2.13
CA LYS A 180 -2.96 16.69 2.78
C LYS A 180 -4.14 15.70 2.83
N GLY A 181 -5.35 16.18 3.15
CA GLY A 181 -6.55 15.36 3.17
C GLY A 181 -6.90 14.82 1.78
N VAL A 182 -6.86 15.70 0.76
CA VAL A 182 -7.07 15.33 -0.64
C VAL A 182 -6.05 14.30 -1.10
N GLY A 183 -4.76 14.51 -0.82
CA GLY A 183 -3.69 13.60 -1.22
C GLY A 183 -3.81 12.20 -0.59
N CYS A 184 -4.14 12.11 0.70
CA CYS A 184 -4.38 10.83 1.36
C CYS A 184 -5.59 10.08 0.77
N ALA A 185 -6.68 10.78 0.49
CA ALA A 185 -7.88 10.17 -0.09
C ALA A 185 -7.69 9.76 -1.55
N TYR A 186 -7.03 10.60 -2.35
CA TYR A 186 -6.64 10.28 -3.72
C TYR A 186 -5.80 9.00 -3.78
N GLY A 187 -4.83 8.90 -2.86
CA GLY A 187 -3.96 7.73 -2.77
C GLY A 187 -4.75 6.43 -2.69
N LYS A 188 -5.69 6.36 -1.75
CA LYS A 188 -6.56 5.19 -1.51
C LYS A 188 -7.49 4.88 -2.68
N VAL A 189 -8.19 5.90 -3.19
CA VAL A 189 -9.16 5.71 -4.28
C VAL A 189 -8.52 5.17 -5.56
N GLN A 190 -7.24 5.45 -5.78
CA GLN A 190 -6.54 5.10 -7.02
C GLN A 190 -5.78 3.76 -6.94
N GLU A 191 -5.75 3.08 -5.79
CA GLU A 191 -5.03 1.80 -5.61
C GLU A 191 -5.50 0.74 -6.63
N ALA A 192 -6.81 0.61 -6.81
CA ALA A 192 -7.37 -0.37 -7.75
C ALA A 192 -6.94 -0.09 -9.21
N SER A 193 -6.92 1.18 -9.62
CA SER A 193 -6.39 1.59 -10.93
C SER A 193 -4.92 1.19 -11.10
N THR A 194 -4.12 1.36 -10.06
CA THR A 194 -2.70 1.01 -10.06
C THR A 194 -2.48 -0.48 -10.22
N LEU A 195 -3.29 -1.31 -9.56
CA LEU A 195 -3.22 -2.77 -9.70
C LEU A 195 -3.59 -3.24 -11.11
N VAL A 196 -4.59 -2.61 -11.74
CA VAL A 196 -4.92 -2.90 -13.15
C VAL A 196 -3.75 -2.58 -14.07
N GLU A 197 -3.14 -1.39 -13.93
CA GLU A 197 -1.97 -1.02 -14.73
C GLU A 197 -0.75 -1.90 -14.43
N LEU A 198 -0.54 -2.30 -13.17
CA LEU A 198 0.52 -3.21 -12.77
C LEU A 198 0.39 -4.57 -13.48
N MET A 199 -0.82 -5.12 -13.55
CA MET A 199 -1.07 -6.38 -14.27
C MET A 199 -0.78 -6.24 -15.77
N SER A 200 -0.88 -5.06 -16.35
CA SER A 200 -0.47 -4.82 -17.76
C SER A 200 1.05 -4.83 -17.94
N CYS A 201 1.82 -4.45 -16.91
CA CYS A 201 3.29 -4.57 -16.94
C CYS A 201 3.78 -6.03 -16.86
N PHE A 202 2.97 -6.93 -16.32
CA PHE A 202 3.31 -8.34 -16.13
C PHE A 202 2.20 -9.25 -16.72
N PRO A 203 2.21 -9.52 -18.04
CA PRO A 203 1.10 -10.19 -18.74
C PRO A 203 0.66 -11.53 -18.14
N ASN A 204 1.61 -12.30 -17.60
CA ASN A 204 1.36 -13.63 -17.04
C ASN A 204 1.22 -13.62 -15.50
N CYS A 205 1.08 -12.46 -14.86
CA CYS A 205 0.91 -12.43 -13.41
C CYS A 205 -0.55 -12.63 -13.00
N THR A 206 -0.72 -13.08 -11.76
CA THR A 206 -1.97 -12.89 -11.00
C THR A 206 -1.68 -12.03 -9.78
N VAL A 207 -2.62 -11.17 -9.41
CA VAL A 207 -2.56 -10.41 -8.17
C VAL A 207 -3.62 -10.94 -7.22
N GLN A 208 -3.24 -11.20 -5.97
CA GLN A 208 -4.14 -11.58 -4.90
C GLN A 208 -4.37 -10.39 -3.97
N GLU A 209 -5.64 -10.15 -3.66
CA GLU A 209 -6.04 -9.21 -2.60
C GLU A 209 -5.55 -9.72 -1.24
N ALA A 210 -5.05 -8.82 -0.39
CA ALA A 210 -4.42 -9.18 0.87
C ALA A 210 -5.04 -8.43 2.06
N GLY A 211 -5.27 -9.17 3.14
CA GLY A 211 -5.62 -8.64 4.45
C GLY A 211 -4.39 -8.41 5.32
N LEU A 212 -4.53 -8.64 6.63
CA LEU A 212 -3.47 -8.42 7.61
C LEU A 212 -2.62 -9.69 7.79
N HIS A 213 -1.40 -9.71 7.27
CA HIS A 213 -0.44 -10.79 7.45
C HIS A 213 0.27 -10.65 8.81
N MET A 214 0.16 -11.67 9.65
CA MET A 214 0.79 -11.70 10.97
C MET A 214 2.24 -12.17 10.90
N ALA A 215 3.13 -11.48 11.63
CA ALA A 215 4.50 -11.97 11.76
C ALA A 215 4.53 -13.30 12.51
N ASN A 216 5.16 -14.32 11.93
CA ASN A 216 5.29 -15.64 12.54
C ASN A 216 6.04 -15.56 13.88
N PRO A 217 5.43 -15.98 15.00
CA PRO A 217 6.08 -16.02 16.31
C PRO A 217 7.41 -16.77 16.32
N ALA A 218 7.55 -17.82 15.51
CA ALA A 218 8.78 -18.61 15.43
C ALA A 218 9.98 -17.80 14.87
N HIS A 219 9.73 -16.79 14.04
CA HIS A 219 10.78 -15.94 13.45
C HIS A 219 11.17 -14.76 14.36
N ASN A 220 10.55 -14.62 15.53
CA ASN A 220 10.77 -13.50 16.44
C ASN A 220 12.03 -13.65 17.32
N GLY A 221 12.67 -14.83 17.33
CA GLY A 221 13.87 -15.11 18.13
C GLY A 221 13.59 -15.10 19.63
N ALA A 222 14.64 -15.00 20.45
CA ALA A 222 14.53 -15.08 21.92
C ALA A 222 13.90 -13.85 22.59
N ALA A 223 13.73 -12.73 21.88
CA ALA A 223 13.19 -11.50 22.44
C ALA A 223 11.66 -11.47 22.32
N ALA A 224 10.96 -11.14 23.41
CA ALA A 224 9.52 -10.89 23.35
C ALA A 224 9.23 -9.67 22.47
N LEU A 225 8.61 -9.89 21.31
CA LEU A 225 8.10 -8.85 20.41
C LEU A 225 6.61 -8.58 20.70
N PRO A 226 6.10 -7.38 20.37
CA PRO A 226 4.65 -7.15 20.40
C PRO A 226 3.97 -7.98 19.30
N PRO A 227 2.64 -8.10 19.32
CA PRO A 227 1.89 -8.49 18.13
C PRO A 227 2.25 -7.57 16.95
N MET A 228 2.52 -8.16 15.79
CA MET A 228 2.99 -7.47 14.59
C MET A 228 2.26 -7.99 13.37
N GLY A 229 1.84 -7.08 12.48
CA GLY A 229 1.20 -7.47 11.24
C GLY A 229 1.29 -6.40 10.14
N ALA A 230 1.28 -6.82 8.89
CA ALA A 230 1.39 -5.96 7.73
C ALA A 230 0.28 -6.24 6.72
N SER A 231 -0.30 -5.18 6.15
CA SER A 231 -1.38 -5.28 5.16
C SER A 231 -0.87 -4.77 3.81
N PRO A 232 -0.25 -5.62 2.97
CA PRO A 232 0.23 -5.19 1.66
C PRO A 232 -0.96 -4.87 0.75
N ASP A 233 -0.77 -3.99 -0.24
CA ASP A 233 -1.85 -3.61 -1.17
C ASP A 233 -2.22 -4.74 -2.15
N GLY A 234 -1.36 -5.77 -2.23
CA GLY A 234 -1.63 -7.03 -2.89
C GLY A 234 -0.42 -7.97 -2.82
N LEU A 235 -0.61 -9.20 -3.27
CA LEU A 235 0.46 -10.16 -3.49
C LEU A 235 0.48 -10.53 -4.97
N LEU A 236 1.60 -10.33 -5.64
CA LEU A 236 1.75 -10.61 -7.06
C LEU A 236 2.49 -11.94 -7.24
N PHE A 237 1.85 -12.87 -7.97
CA PHE A 237 2.46 -14.12 -8.41
C PHE A 237 2.90 -14.01 -9.86
N ARG A 238 4.13 -14.44 -10.16
CA ARG A 238 4.61 -14.62 -11.54
C ARG A 238 5.09 -16.06 -11.73
N PRO A 239 4.61 -16.77 -12.75
CA PRO A 239 5.23 -18.04 -13.13
C PRO A 239 6.68 -17.78 -13.57
N VAL A 240 7.60 -18.65 -13.16
CA VAL A 240 8.98 -18.67 -13.67
C VAL A 240 8.95 -19.45 -14.99
N PRO A 241 9.54 -18.92 -16.08
CA PRO A 241 9.73 -19.73 -17.29
C PRO A 241 10.55 -20.97 -16.97
N ASP A 242 10.31 -22.07 -17.69
CA ASP A 242 10.99 -23.34 -17.47
C ASP A 242 12.53 -23.18 -17.47
N ALA A 243 13.23 -24.10 -16.81
CA ALA A 243 14.62 -23.97 -16.32
C ALA A 243 15.70 -23.61 -17.36
N SER A 244 15.38 -23.61 -18.66
CA SER A 244 16.26 -23.22 -19.77
C SER A 244 16.54 -21.72 -19.89
N GLU A 245 15.80 -20.85 -19.16
CA GLU A 245 15.98 -19.39 -19.22
C GLU A 245 16.36 -18.75 -17.87
N ARG A 246 17.04 -19.49 -16.97
CA ARG A 246 17.49 -18.91 -15.69
C ARG A 246 18.60 -17.88 -15.91
N PRO A 247 18.42 -16.59 -15.54
CA PRO A 247 19.56 -15.72 -15.29
C PRO A 247 20.20 -16.12 -13.96
N GLU A 248 21.53 -16.23 -13.92
CA GLU A 248 22.36 -16.65 -12.77
C GLU A 248 22.15 -15.85 -11.46
N SER A 249 21.31 -14.82 -11.47
CA SER A 249 21.01 -13.92 -10.35
C SER A 249 19.86 -14.39 -9.44
N LEU A 250 19.18 -15.51 -9.72
CA LEU A 250 18.04 -16.01 -8.95
C LEU A 250 18.35 -17.36 -8.27
N THR A 251 19.43 -17.43 -7.48
CA THR A 251 19.56 -18.50 -6.48
C THR A 251 18.71 -18.14 -5.26
N LEU A 252 17.43 -18.51 -5.31
CA LEU A 252 16.55 -18.49 -4.15
C LEU A 252 16.77 -19.78 -3.36
N SER A 253 17.55 -19.70 -2.28
CA SER A 253 17.52 -20.70 -1.21
C SER A 253 16.38 -20.33 -0.26
N GLY A 254 15.19 -20.85 -0.54
CA GLY A 254 14.04 -20.75 0.36
C GLY A 254 13.19 -21.98 0.16
N GLU A 255 13.11 -22.83 1.18
CA GLU A 255 12.22 -23.98 1.21
C GLU A 255 10.79 -23.54 0.92
N GLU A 256 10.13 -24.33 0.06
CA GLU A 256 8.75 -24.16 -0.34
C GLU A 256 7.83 -24.20 0.89
N VAL A 257 7.16 -23.08 1.16
CA VAL A 257 5.94 -23.13 1.97
C VAL A 257 4.80 -23.50 1.03
N GLY A 258 4.61 -24.82 0.88
CA GLY A 258 3.36 -25.37 0.35
C GLY A 258 2.32 -25.50 1.45
N GLN A 259 1.07 -25.16 1.12
CA GLN A 259 -0.24 -25.61 1.64
C GLN A 259 -1.23 -24.43 1.58
N ASP A 260 -2.40 -24.47 0.96
CA ASP A 260 -3.15 -25.55 0.31
C ASP A 260 -4.09 -24.94 -0.76
N GLY A 261 -4.28 -25.66 -1.88
CA GLY A 261 -5.16 -25.29 -2.99
C GLY A 261 -4.47 -25.27 -4.36
N SER A 262 -3.91 -26.41 -4.79
CA SER A 262 -3.21 -26.53 -6.07
C SER A 262 -4.17 -26.59 -7.27
N PRO A 263 -3.90 -25.83 -8.34
CA PRO A 263 -3.53 -26.41 -9.61
C PRO A 263 -2.02 -26.71 -9.60
N GLU A 264 -1.67 -27.86 -10.13
CA GLU A 264 -0.32 -28.46 -10.19
C GLU A 264 0.84 -27.46 -10.38
N SER A 265 1.85 -27.59 -9.50
CA SER A 265 3.29 -27.36 -9.76
C SER A 265 3.68 -26.27 -10.77
N SER A 266 3.23 -25.02 -10.58
CA SER A 266 3.83 -23.89 -11.28
C SER A 266 4.95 -23.31 -10.41
N SER A 267 6.19 -23.56 -10.83
CA SER A 267 7.35 -22.83 -10.30
C SER A 267 7.10 -21.34 -10.51
N GLY A 268 7.11 -20.57 -9.44
CA GLY A 268 6.65 -19.19 -9.46
C GLY A 268 7.26 -18.35 -8.34
N VAL A 269 7.21 -17.04 -8.50
CA VAL A 269 7.68 -16.07 -7.52
C VAL A 269 6.51 -15.26 -7.02
N TRP A 270 6.33 -15.26 -5.70
CA TRP A 270 5.43 -14.35 -5.00
C TRP A 270 6.19 -13.12 -4.52
N GLU A 271 5.63 -11.95 -4.78
CA GLU A 271 6.18 -10.66 -4.37
C GLU A 271 5.09 -9.85 -3.66
N VAL A 272 5.47 -9.17 -2.58
CA VAL A 272 4.60 -8.15 -1.96
C VAL A 272 4.35 -7.02 -2.96
N VAL A 273 3.16 -6.42 -2.97
CA VAL A 273 2.89 -5.16 -3.69
C VAL A 273 2.57 -4.05 -2.69
N GLU A 274 3.24 -2.91 -2.85
CA GLU A 274 2.98 -1.66 -2.14
C GLU A 274 2.82 -0.52 -3.16
N ILE A 275 1.73 0.23 -3.08
CA ILE A 275 1.34 1.27 -4.02
C ILE A 275 1.55 2.65 -3.41
N LYS A 276 2.16 3.54 -4.20
CA LYS A 276 2.30 4.97 -3.89
C LYS A 276 1.79 5.80 -5.07
N ASN A 277 0.52 6.18 -4.98
CA ASN A 277 -0.13 7.09 -5.92
C ASN A 277 0.33 8.54 -5.69
N VAL A 278 0.83 9.17 -6.74
CA VAL A 278 1.26 10.56 -6.76
C VAL A 278 0.03 11.44 -6.97
N CYS A 279 -0.36 12.20 -5.95
CA CYS A 279 -1.50 13.10 -6.03
C CYS A 279 -1.26 14.21 -7.06
N PRO A 280 -2.13 14.40 -8.06
CA PRO A 280 -1.96 15.42 -9.09
C PRO A 280 -2.46 16.79 -8.65
N PHE A 281 -2.97 16.95 -7.42
CA PHE A 281 -3.47 18.22 -6.94
C PHE A 281 -2.39 19.00 -6.18
N GLY A 282 -2.28 20.28 -6.46
CA GLY A 282 -1.63 21.29 -5.62
C GLY A 282 -2.68 22.21 -5.00
N GLN A 283 -2.28 23.04 -4.04
CA GLN A 283 -3.15 24.04 -3.42
C GLN A 283 -2.41 25.36 -3.28
N SER A 284 -3.04 26.45 -3.73
CA SER A 284 -2.53 27.81 -3.55
C SER A 284 -2.84 28.33 -2.14
N GLY A 285 -2.22 29.45 -1.76
CA GLY A 285 -2.53 30.13 -0.50
C GLY A 285 -3.98 30.65 -0.41
N SER A 286 -4.68 30.80 -1.54
CA SER A 286 -6.11 31.19 -1.60
C SER A 286 -7.08 30.02 -1.39
N GLY A 287 -6.58 28.80 -1.17
CA GLY A 287 -7.39 27.59 -1.01
C GLY A 287 -7.84 26.95 -2.32
N LEU A 288 -7.57 27.59 -3.47
CA LEU A 288 -7.83 27.05 -4.80
C LEU A 288 -6.89 25.87 -5.09
N PHE A 289 -7.43 24.78 -5.61
CA PHE A 289 -6.64 23.63 -6.05
C PHE A 289 -6.21 23.79 -7.50
N THR A 290 -5.02 23.29 -7.83
CA THR A 290 -4.46 23.30 -9.19
C THR A 290 -3.98 21.92 -9.57
N LEU A 291 -3.93 21.63 -10.87
CA LEU A 291 -3.29 20.41 -11.36
C LEU A 291 -1.77 20.60 -11.41
N LYS A 292 -1.09 19.76 -10.65
CA LYS A 292 0.36 19.57 -10.63
C LYS A 292 0.64 18.07 -10.71
N ASP A 293 0.27 17.46 -11.83
CA ASP A 293 0.58 16.06 -12.08
C ASP A 293 2.09 15.90 -12.25
N MET A 294 2.68 15.08 -11.38
CA MET A 294 4.12 14.83 -11.31
C MET A 294 4.40 13.40 -11.80
N ASP A 295 5.59 13.15 -12.30
CA ASP A 295 6.02 11.81 -12.69
C ASP A 295 5.99 10.83 -11.49
N PRO A 296 5.85 9.52 -11.75
CA PRO A 296 6.21 8.51 -10.77
C PRO A 296 7.58 8.79 -10.15
N VAL A 297 7.73 8.49 -8.86
CA VAL A 297 9.01 8.73 -8.16
C VAL A 297 10.15 7.99 -8.87
N TRP A 298 11.35 8.56 -8.84
CA TRP A 298 12.53 8.03 -9.53
C TRP A 298 13.40 7.13 -8.65
N GLU A 299 13.21 7.19 -7.34
CA GLU A 299 13.85 6.30 -6.38
C GLU A 299 12.89 5.91 -5.26
N VAL A 300 13.17 4.78 -4.60
CA VAL A 300 12.52 4.40 -3.36
C VAL A 300 12.97 5.35 -2.25
N ARG A 301 12.02 6.02 -1.61
CA ARG A 301 12.33 6.91 -0.48
C ARG A 301 12.72 6.09 0.75
N ALA A 302 13.70 6.57 1.50
CA ALA A 302 14.18 5.90 2.72
C ALA A 302 13.07 5.63 3.74
N GLU A 303 12.07 6.50 3.85
CA GLU A 303 10.93 6.32 4.77
C GLU A 303 9.98 5.17 4.38
N TRP A 304 10.07 4.62 3.16
CA TRP A 304 9.27 3.48 2.71
C TRP A 304 9.96 2.14 2.93
N VAL A 305 11.29 2.12 3.10
CA VAL A 305 12.06 0.88 3.30
C VAL A 305 11.58 0.07 4.52
N PRO A 306 11.32 0.67 5.70
CA PRO A 306 10.79 -0.10 6.83
C PRO A 306 9.48 -0.80 6.50
N GLN A 307 8.58 -0.13 5.79
CA GLN A 307 7.29 -0.68 5.39
C GLN A 307 7.50 -1.91 4.50
N LEU A 308 8.27 -1.79 3.41
CA LEU A 308 8.53 -2.89 2.48
C LEU A 308 9.18 -4.10 3.17
N GLN A 309 10.20 -3.86 4.00
CA GLN A 309 10.89 -4.92 4.74
C GLN A 309 9.98 -5.58 5.78
N PHE A 310 9.06 -4.84 6.36
CA PHE A 310 8.10 -5.39 7.32
C PHE A 310 6.99 -6.20 6.65
N HIS A 311 6.54 -5.82 5.45
CA HIS A 311 5.65 -6.69 4.67
C HIS A 311 6.30 -8.04 4.38
N MET A 312 7.57 -8.05 3.95
CA MET A 312 8.33 -9.28 3.70
C MET A 312 8.52 -10.10 4.99
N LEU A 313 8.84 -9.44 6.11
CA LEU A 313 8.94 -10.10 7.42
C LEU A 313 7.62 -10.77 7.85
N CYS A 314 6.48 -10.10 7.65
CA CYS A 314 5.17 -10.59 8.06
C CYS A 314 4.59 -11.64 7.09
N SER A 315 4.87 -11.53 5.79
CA SER A 315 4.36 -12.46 4.78
C SER A 315 5.27 -13.66 4.53
N GLY A 316 6.53 -13.60 4.96
CA GLY A 316 7.55 -14.61 4.64
C GLY A 316 8.09 -14.52 3.21
N LEU A 317 7.71 -13.51 2.43
CA LEU A 317 8.14 -13.35 1.05
C LEU A 317 9.54 -12.73 0.96
N SER A 318 10.29 -13.12 -0.08
CA SER A 318 11.69 -12.72 -0.27
C SER A 318 11.88 -11.40 -1.03
N SER A 319 10.81 -10.82 -1.58
CA SER A 319 10.87 -9.55 -2.29
C SER A 319 9.56 -8.78 -2.26
N ALA A 320 9.67 -7.46 -2.47
CA ALA A 320 8.56 -6.52 -2.57
C ALA A 320 8.69 -5.64 -3.80
N LEU A 321 7.55 -5.36 -4.43
CA LEU A 321 7.34 -4.41 -5.50
C LEU A 321 6.75 -3.12 -4.93
N LEU A 322 7.49 -2.03 -5.03
CA LEU A 322 6.94 -0.69 -4.82
C LEU A 322 6.49 -0.14 -6.17
N VAL A 323 5.19 0.15 -6.28
CA VAL A 323 4.58 0.73 -7.49
C VAL A 323 4.30 2.20 -7.25
N SER A 324 5.03 3.08 -7.92
CA SER A 324 4.69 4.51 -7.95
C SER A 324 3.89 4.80 -9.19
N ARG A 325 2.70 5.38 -9.05
CA ARG A 325 1.84 5.72 -10.17
C ARG A 325 1.49 7.21 -10.17
N SER A 326 1.58 7.83 -11.34
CA SER A 326 1.07 9.16 -11.65
C SER A 326 -0.32 9.05 -12.28
N ALA A 327 -1.09 10.12 -12.16
CA ALA A 327 -2.44 10.17 -12.67
C ALA A 327 -2.50 10.08 -14.20
N THR A 328 -1.54 10.68 -14.91
CA THR A 328 -1.48 10.65 -16.39
C THR A 328 -0.15 10.20 -16.97
N ARG A 329 0.89 10.07 -16.14
CA ARG A 329 2.27 9.78 -16.60
C ARG A 329 2.69 8.34 -16.32
N GLY A 330 1.71 7.47 -16.08
CA GLY A 330 1.90 6.04 -15.92
C GLY A 330 2.51 5.63 -14.59
N LEU A 331 3.28 4.54 -14.60
CA LEU A 331 3.83 3.95 -13.38
C LEU A 331 5.28 3.50 -13.54
N ARG A 332 5.96 3.43 -12.39
CA ARG A 332 7.29 2.85 -12.23
C ARG A 332 7.26 1.83 -11.10
N VAL A 333 7.80 0.64 -11.35
CA VAL A 333 7.86 -0.46 -10.40
C VAL A 333 9.29 -0.69 -9.96
N PHE A 334 9.52 -0.67 -8.65
CA PHE A 334 10.80 -0.99 -8.04
C PHE A 334 10.73 -2.33 -7.33
N ARG A 335 11.72 -3.19 -7.50
CA ARG A 335 11.90 -4.41 -6.71
C ARG A 335 12.91 -4.19 -5.59
N MET A 336 12.55 -4.62 -4.39
CA MET A 336 13.41 -4.65 -3.22
C MET A 336 13.48 -6.08 -2.66
N PRO A 337 14.68 -6.68 -2.53
CA PRO A 337 14.82 -7.96 -1.84
C PRO A 337 14.65 -7.79 -0.32
N ALA A 338 14.20 -8.85 0.34
CA ALA A 338 14.25 -8.97 1.79
C ALA A 338 15.70 -8.89 2.26
N ASP A 339 15.90 -8.23 3.41
CA ASP A 339 17.21 -8.08 4.00
C ASP A 339 17.16 -8.56 5.46
N GLU A 340 17.73 -9.76 5.68
CA GLU A 340 17.66 -10.44 6.98
C GLU A 340 18.33 -9.65 8.11
N ALA A 341 19.45 -9.00 7.82
CA ALA A 341 20.16 -8.24 8.84
C ALA A 341 19.47 -6.90 9.12
N TYR A 342 18.81 -6.30 8.14
CA TYR A 342 17.87 -5.20 8.37
C TYR A 342 16.68 -5.64 9.21
N ALA A 343 16.09 -6.81 8.93
CA ALA A 343 15.02 -7.38 9.73
C ALA A 343 15.46 -7.65 11.18
N GLY A 344 16.71 -8.11 11.39
CA GLY A 344 17.31 -8.27 12.71
C GLY A 344 17.44 -6.94 13.47
N LEU A 345 17.93 -5.89 12.81
CA LEU A 345 18.01 -4.53 13.38
C LEU A 345 16.62 -3.97 13.70
N MET A 346 15.65 -4.16 12.80
CA MET A 346 14.27 -3.74 12.99
C MET A 346 13.64 -4.42 14.22
N LYS A 347 13.71 -5.75 14.29
CA LYS A 347 13.21 -6.53 15.44
C LYS A 347 13.86 -6.10 16.75
N HIS A 348 15.17 -5.80 16.74
CA HIS A 348 15.86 -5.31 17.93
C HIS A 348 15.23 -4.00 18.48
N TYR A 349 14.97 -3.02 17.62
CA TYR A 349 14.38 -1.75 18.06
C TYR A 349 12.89 -1.87 18.39
N ILE A 350 12.16 -2.75 17.71
CA ILE A 350 10.79 -3.11 18.09
C ILE A 350 10.75 -3.73 19.50
N ALA A 351 11.64 -4.67 19.81
CA ALA A 351 11.72 -5.29 21.14
C ALA A 351 11.97 -4.25 22.24
N ARG A 352 12.80 -3.24 21.96
CA ARG A 352 13.10 -2.16 22.92
C ARG A 352 11.94 -1.20 23.10
N LEU A 353 11.25 -0.84 22.02
CA LEU A 353 10.00 -0.10 22.10
C LEU A 353 8.98 -0.86 22.97
N TRP A 354 8.84 -2.16 22.73
CA TRP A 354 7.89 -3.00 23.45
C TRP A 354 8.25 -3.17 24.92
N ALA A 355 9.53 -3.34 25.25
CA ALA A 355 10.01 -3.37 26.63
C ALA A 355 9.68 -2.06 27.37
N ALA A 356 9.81 -0.90 26.70
CA ALA A 356 9.42 0.38 27.28
C ALA A 356 7.91 0.49 27.52
N VAL A 357 7.08 0.02 26.57
CA VAL A 357 5.61 -0.02 26.72
C VAL A 357 5.21 -0.93 27.87
N ARG A 358 5.76 -2.14 27.96
CA ARG A 358 5.53 -3.10 29.05
C ARG A 358 5.99 -2.60 30.41
N ALA A 359 7.05 -1.78 30.45
CA ALA A 359 7.50 -1.11 31.67
C ALA A 359 6.60 0.08 32.08
N GLY A 360 5.46 0.30 31.41
CA GLY A 360 4.52 1.37 31.72
C GLY A 360 5.00 2.77 31.35
N ARG A 361 6.11 2.91 30.62
CA ARG A 361 6.62 4.22 30.20
C ARG A 361 5.65 4.84 29.23
N ARG A 362 5.13 6.05 29.51
CA ARG A 362 4.20 6.76 28.61
C ARG A 362 4.89 7.31 27.35
N SER A 363 6.13 7.76 27.49
CA SER A 363 6.95 8.32 26.41
C SER A 363 8.42 7.93 26.55
N LEU A 364 9.19 8.16 25.49
CA LEU A 364 10.64 8.05 25.46
C LEU A 364 11.29 9.43 25.35
N PRO A 365 12.56 9.59 25.77
CA PRO A 365 13.34 10.81 25.52
C PRO A 365 13.44 11.11 24.02
N ALA A 366 13.71 12.38 23.67
CA ALA A 366 13.96 12.75 22.28
C ALA A 366 15.16 11.98 21.71
N ASN A 367 15.04 11.53 20.46
CA ASN A 367 16.06 10.78 19.74
C ASN A 367 16.61 9.58 20.55
N PRO A 368 15.74 8.67 21.05
CA PRO A 368 16.09 7.73 22.12
C PRO A 368 17.20 6.74 21.75
N TRP A 369 17.42 6.50 20.45
CA TRP A 369 18.38 5.52 19.94
C TRP A 369 19.52 6.12 19.12
N VAL A 370 19.50 7.42 18.83
CA VAL A 370 20.34 7.98 17.75
C VAL A 370 21.85 7.90 17.98
N ARG A 371 22.26 7.82 19.24
CA ARG A 371 23.67 7.71 19.65
C ARG A 371 24.18 6.27 19.61
N GLU A 372 23.30 5.30 19.44
CA GLU A 372 23.68 3.88 19.46
C GLU A 372 24.20 3.44 18.10
N ALA A 373 25.33 2.74 18.09
CA ALA A 373 25.95 2.24 16.86
C ALA A 373 25.01 1.34 16.06
N LYS A 374 24.24 0.48 16.74
CA LYS A 374 23.27 -0.44 16.10
C LYS A 374 22.12 0.32 15.43
N TYR A 375 21.65 1.44 16.01
CA TYR A 375 20.61 2.25 15.41
C TYR A 375 21.14 3.01 14.19
N GLN A 376 22.37 3.52 14.28
CA GLN A 376 23.04 4.13 13.14
C GLN A 376 23.24 3.14 11.99
N ASP A 377 23.45 1.86 12.29
CA ASP A 377 23.48 0.79 11.28
C ASP A 377 22.11 0.59 10.62
N LEU A 378 21.02 0.58 11.41
CA LEU A 378 19.65 0.55 10.86
C LEU A 378 19.41 1.70 9.88
N LEU A 379 19.76 2.93 10.25
CA LEU A 379 19.58 4.11 9.38
C LEU A 379 20.45 4.05 8.12
N ARG A 380 21.72 3.63 8.23
CA ARG A 380 22.62 3.47 7.07
C ARG A 380 22.10 2.40 6.12
N ARG A 381 21.65 1.25 6.65
CA ARG A 381 21.09 0.16 5.85
C ARG A 381 19.77 0.53 5.20
N THR A 382 18.94 1.34 5.86
CA THR A 382 17.74 1.96 5.27
C THR A 382 18.10 2.72 3.98
N LEU A 383 19.10 3.60 4.04
CA LEU A 383 19.54 4.38 2.87
C LEU A 383 20.16 3.51 1.78
N MET A 384 20.90 2.46 2.16
CA MET A 384 21.48 1.52 1.22
C MET A 384 20.39 0.76 0.45
N LEU A 385 19.41 0.20 1.16
CA LEU A 385 18.29 -0.52 0.56
C LEU A 385 17.46 0.37 -0.38
N ALA A 386 17.15 1.59 0.05
CA ALA A 386 16.47 2.60 -0.76
C ALA A 386 17.15 2.82 -2.12
N ARG A 387 18.49 2.94 -2.13
CA ARG A 387 19.28 3.15 -3.36
C ARG A 387 19.47 1.90 -4.19
N SER A 388 19.46 0.72 -3.56
CA SER A 388 19.67 -0.56 -4.25
C SER A 388 18.41 -1.11 -4.94
N ALA A 389 17.24 -0.55 -4.62
CA ALA A 389 15.99 -0.97 -5.22
C ALA A 389 16.04 -0.74 -6.74
N ARG A 390 15.74 -1.79 -7.52
CA ARG A 390 15.90 -1.78 -8.98
C ARG A 390 14.57 -1.48 -9.64
N VAL A 391 14.58 -0.62 -10.66
CA VAL A 391 13.42 -0.49 -11.54
C VAL A 391 13.29 -1.79 -12.35
N VAL A 392 12.12 -2.41 -12.30
CA VAL A 392 11.84 -3.69 -12.98
C VAL A 392 10.74 -3.61 -14.02
N ALA A 393 9.95 -2.54 -14.00
CA ALA A 393 8.98 -2.21 -15.04
C ALA A 393 8.67 -0.71 -15.04
N GLU A 394 8.36 -0.18 -16.21
CA GLU A 394 7.78 1.15 -16.39
C GLU A 394 6.66 1.02 -17.40
N HIS A 395 5.58 1.78 -17.19
CA HIS A 395 4.50 1.92 -18.15
C HIS A 395 4.34 3.42 -18.43
N PRO A 396 4.43 3.88 -19.69
CA PRO A 396 4.46 5.32 -20.03
C PRO A 396 3.11 6.05 -19.84
N GLY A 397 2.16 5.43 -19.15
CA GLY A 397 0.77 5.89 -19.01
C GLY A 397 -0.10 5.28 -20.11
N ALA A 398 -1.20 4.65 -19.71
CA ALA A 398 -2.22 4.24 -20.65
C ALA A 398 -3.00 5.48 -21.12
N GLN A 399 -3.61 5.41 -22.32
CA GLN A 399 -4.80 6.23 -22.59
C GLN A 399 -5.81 6.01 -21.45
N PRO A 400 -6.71 6.98 -21.16
CA PRO A 400 -7.76 6.79 -20.16
C PRO A 400 -8.40 5.42 -20.36
N LEU A 401 -8.45 4.60 -19.30
CA LEU A 401 -9.03 3.26 -19.38
C LEU A 401 -10.42 3.38 -20.03
N ARG A 402 -10.56 2.85 -21.25
CA ARG A 402 -11.81 2.95 -22.00
C ARG A 402 -12.89 2.26 -21.17
N GLY A 403 -13.94 3.02 -20.82
CA GLY A 403 -15.05 2.54 -19.98
C GLY A 403 -15.03 3.02 -18.52
N CYS A 404 -13.98 3.68 -18.03
CA CYS A 404 -13.93 4.14 -16.64
C CYS A 404 -14.67 5.46 -16.39
N THR A 405 -15.93 5.35 -15.98
CA THR A 405 -16.77 6.38 -15.32
C THR A 405 -17.04 7.69 -16.11
N HIS A 406 -18.22 8.27 -15.91
CA HIS A 406 -18.59 9.59 -16.44
C HIS A 406 -17.81 10.77 -15.80
N LEU A 407 -16.84 10.49 -14.89
CA LEU A 407 -16.12 11.48 -14.09
C LEU A 407 -14.69 11.70 -14.62
N THR A 408 -14.59 12.24 -15.83
CA THR A 408 -13.31 12.52 -16.51
C THR A 408 -12.73 13.89 -16.17
N ARG A 409 -13.48 14.74 -15.45
CA ARG A 409 -13.02 16.07 -15.05
C ARG A 409 -12.18 16.00 -13.77
N TRP A 410 -11.08 16.74 -13.74
CA TRP A 410 -10.23 16.87 -12.54
C TRP A 410 -10.84 17.71 -11.43
N PHE A 411 -11.72 18.64 -11.80
CA PHE A 411 -12.46 19.47 -10.85
C PHE A 411 -13.95 19.32 -11.11
N LEU A 412 -14.73 19.31 -10.03
CA LEU A 412 -16.19 19.26 -10.11
C LEU A 412 -16.76 20.67 -9.99
N ASP A 413 -17.84 20.92 -10.70
CA ASP A 413 -18.60 22.16 -10.57
C ASP A 413 -19.15 22.27 -9.14
N ASP A 414 -19.09 23.47 -8.55
CA ASP A 414 -19.56 23.69 -7.18
C ASP A 414 -21.09 23.61 -7.05
N GLY A 415 -21.79 23.56 -8.18
CA GLY A 415 -23.24 23.48 -8.28
C GLY A 415 -23.95 24.82 -8.13
N ARG A 416 -23.23 25.95 -8.23
CA ARG A 416 -23.85 27.26 -8.48
C ARG A 416 -24.19 27.39 -9.96
N GLU A 417 -25.20 26.65 -10.42
CA GLU A 417 -25.86 27.02 -11.67
C GLU A 417 -26.62 28.34 -11.43
N GLY A 418 -26.21 29.41 -12.12
CA GLY A 418 -26.98 30.66 -12.16
C GLY A 418 -26.20 31.95 -11.86
N ALA A 419 -25.20 32.28 -12.67
CA ALA A 419 -24.99 33.65 -13.13
C ALA A 419 -24.30 33.57 -14.49
N ALA A 420 -25.07 33.78 -15.55
CA ALA A 420 -24.49 34.02 -16.85
C ALA A 420 -23.51 35.21 -16.73
N PRO A 421 -22.35 35.20 -17.41
CA PRO A 421 -21.49 36.36 -17.46
C PRO A 421 -22.28 37.51 -18.10
N SER A 422 -22.48 38.59 -17.32
CA SER A 422 -22.98 39.87 -17.81
C SER A 422 -21.87 40.65 -18.51
#